data_AF-A0A8T6NP13-F1
#
_entry.id   AF-A0A8T6NP13-F1
#
_cell.length_a   1.000
_cell.length_b   1.000
_cell.length_c   1.000
_cell.angle_alpha   90.00
_cell.angle_beta   90.00
_cell.angle_gamma   90.00
#
_symmetry.space_group_name_H-M   'P 1'
#
loop_
_entity.id
_entity.type
_entity.pdbx_description
1 polymer ?
#
loop_
_entity_poly.entity_id
_entity_poly.type
_entity_poly.pdbx_seq_one_letter_code
_entity_poly.pdbx_strand_id
1 'polypeptide(L)'
;MRQPENPSSTQAQVSGPRGLQSMWHLSEVKIMSRRQGQPQSGYTQLLEGSYLTTARAVNLDVHHKHCYQIAKFLRGKTTIQAIEYLEKVIKKEAAIPYTRRSRKGKGGNTMAGHRKGKMGPGAYPYKASNEFIRLINSAMDNARQRYDTIDPEEMIITHLAAHRGQISRGFRPRARGRASPKNHYQVNLEIFLEHFGEEEEEDDF
;
A
#
# COMPACT_ATOMS: atom_id res chain seq x y z
N MET A 1 29.34 -84.99 -40.97
CA MET A 1 30.11 -85.02 -39.70
C MET A 1 29.19 -84.60 -38.56
N ARG A 2 29.56 -84.88 -37.29
CA ARG A 2 28.69 -84.76 -36.11
C ARG A 2 28.45 -83.30 -35.68
N GLN A 3 27.34 -83.06 -34.95
CA GLN A 3 27.01 -81.78 -34.31
C GLN A 3 27.81 -81.54 -33.01
N PRO A 4 27.82 -80.28 -32.51
CA PRO A 4 27.06 -79.94 -31.28
C PRO A 4 26.43 -78.51 -31.27
N GLU A 5 25.42 -78.09 -30.48
CA GLU A 5 24.30 -78.71 -29.71
C GLU A 5 23.12 -77.68 -29.61
N ASN A 6 22.10 -77.93 -28.77
CA ASN A 6 20.95 -77.06 -28.38
C ASN A 6 21.22 -76.40 -26.97
N PRO A 7 20.36 -75.55 -26.30
CA PRO A 7 18.90 -75.42 -26.46
C PRO A 7 18.19 -74.04 -26.20
N SER A 8 16.91 -74.03 -26.58
CA SER A 8 15.72 -73.28 -26.07
C SER A 8 15.83 -72.08 -25.09
N SER A 9 15.12 -70.99 -25.43
CA SER A 9 14.15 -70.30 -24.54
C SER A 9 13.16 -69.45 -25.36
N THR A 10 11.86 -69.78 -25.29
CA THR A 10 10.80 -69.03 -24.57
C THR A 10 10.37 -67.70 -25.23
N GLN A 11 9.15 -67.71 -25.80
CA GLN A 11 8.47 -66.49 -26.23
C GLN A 11 8.06 -65.64 -25.01
N ALA A 12 8.30 -64.34 -25.07
CA ALA A 12 7.64 -63.35 -24.22
C ALA A 12 7.32 -62.10 -25.05
N GLN A 13 6.04 -61.89 -25.38
CA GLN A 13 5.58 -60.63 -25.94
C GLN A 13 5.61 -59.57 -24.84
N VAL A 14 6.58 -58.65 -24.89
CA VAL A 14 6.61 -57.50 -23.97
C VAL A 14 5.76 -56.38 -24.57
N SER A 15 4.63 -56.12 -23.92
CA SER A 15 3.73 -55.02 -24.26
C SER A 15 4.41 -53.67 -24.02
N GLY A 16 4.26 -52.75 -24.98
CA GLY A 16 4.82 -51.40 -24.85
C GLY A 16 4.21 -50.63 -23.67
N PRO A 17 4.98 -49.77 -22.98
CA PRO A 17 4.44 -48.94 -21.92
C PRO A 17 3.41 -47.96 -22.51
N ARG A 18 2.18 -48.09 -22.03
CA ARG A 18 1.05 -47.21 -22.35
C ARG A 18 1.46 -45.75 -22.18
N GLY A 19 1.11 -44.91 -23.17
CA GLY A 19 1.45 -43.50 -23.17
C GLY A 19 1.05 -42.83 -21.86
N LEU A 20 1.99 -42.07 -21.29
CA LEU A 20 1.72 -41.17 -20.18
C LEU A 20 0.68 -40.15 -20.65
N GLN A 21 -0.58 -40.37 -20.26
CA GLN A 21 -1.59 -39.33 -20.31
C GLN A 21 -1.05 -38.18 -19.47
N SER A 22 -0.79 -37.04 -20.12
CA SER A 22 -0.35 -35.81 -19.48
C SER A 22 -1.46 -35.32 -18.56
N MET A 23 -1.38 -35.77 -17.30
CA MET A 23 -2.33 -35.42 -16.27
C MET A 23 -2.32 -33.91 -16.09
N TRP A 24 -3.46 -33.28 -16.35
CA TRP A 24 -3.63 -31.84 -16.24
C TRP A 24 -3.18 -31.36 -14.86
N HIS A 25 -2.11 -30.57 -14.85
CA HIS A 25 -1.99 -29.48 -13.91
C HIS A 25 -2.03 -28.20 -14.74
N LEU A 26 -3.26 -27.81 -15.08
CA LEU A 26 -3.62 -26.40 -15.00
C LEU A 26 -3.36 -26.00 -13.54
N SER A 27 -2.13 -25.59 -13.26
CA SER A 27 -1.90 -24.67 -12.16
C SER A 27 -2.73 -23.45 -12.49
N GLU A 28 -3.89 -23.34 -11.83
CA GLU A 28 -4.55 -22.06 -11.69
C GLU A 28 -3.45 -21.07 -11.34
N VAL A 29 -3.22 -20.11 -12.24
CA VAL A 29 -2.48 -18.91 -11.88
C VAL A 29 -3.35 -18.29 -10.81
N LYS A 30 -3.01 -18.57 -9.56
CA LYS A 30 -3.66 -18.03 -8.38
C LYS A 30 -3.30 -16.55 -8.33
N ILE A 31 -3.93 -15.78 -9.22
CA ILE A 31 -4.18 -14.36 -9.07
C ILE A 31 -4.58 -14.23 -7.61
N MET A 32 -3.75 -13.54 -6.83
CA MET A 32 -3.87 -13.52 -5.39
C MET A 32 -5.08 -12.68 -5.00
N SER A 33 -6.27 -13.25 -5.19
CA SER A 33 -7.54 -12.65 -4.85
C SER A 33 -7.50 -12.32 -3.37
N ARG A 34 -7.53 -11.02 -3.09
CA ARG A 34 -7.49 -10.48 -1.74
C ARG A 34 -8.82 -10.88 -1.10
N ARG A 35 -8.84 -11.97 -0.34
CA ARG A 35 -10.05 -12.46 0.33
C ARG A 35 -10.55 -11.39 1.30
N GLN A 36 -11.79 -10.95 1.13
CA GLN A 36 -12.44 -10.04 2.07
C GLN A 36 -12.54 -10.72 3.46
N GLY A 37 -12.55 -9.90 4.52
CA GLY A 37 -12.64 -10.40 5.91
C GLY A 37 -11.45 -11.22 6.42
N GLN A 38 -10.31 -11.22 5.71
CA GLN A 38 -9.08 -11.89 6.16
C GLN A 38 -7.92 -10.88 6.29
N PRO A 39 -7.03 -11.04 7.29
CA PRO A 39 -5.88 -10.16 7.47
C PRO A 39 -4.85 -10.39 6.35
N GLN A 40 -4.68 -9.38 5.49
CA GLN A 40 -3.79 -9.47 4.33
C GLN A 40 -2.40 -8.91 4.66
N SER A 41 -1.34 -9.64 4.27
CA SER A 41 0.04 -9.24 4.53
C SER A 41 0.35 -7.83 3.99
N GLY A 42 0.85 -6.96 4.87
CA GLY A 42 1.27 -5.60 4.54
C GLY A 42 0.25 -4.50 4.83
N TYR A 43 -0.99 -4.83 5.20
CA TYR A 43 -2.00 -3.88 5.67
C TYR A 43 -2.29 -4.06 7.17
N THR A 44 -2.73 -3.00 7.86
CA THR A 44 -3.11 -3.10 9.29
C THR A 44 -4.61 -3.30 9.53
N GLN A 45 -5.46 -3.04 8.55
CA GLN A 45 -6.91 -3.24 8.65
C GLN A 45 -7.34 -4.43 7.80
N LEU A 46 -8.46 -5.04 8.18
CA LEU A 46 -9.12 -6.06 7.39
C LEU A 46 -9.69 -5.45 6.10
N LEU A 47 -9.74 -6.24 5.03
CA LEU A 47 -10.36 -5.83 3.77
C LEU A 47 -11.85 -6.14 3.83
N GLU A 48 -12.56 -5.37 4.66
CA GLU A 48 -14.00 -5.46 4.89
C GLU A 48 -14.65 -4.20 4.30
N GLY A 49 -15.69 -4.38 3.50
CA GLY A 49 -16.31 -3.34 2.67
C GLY A 49 -16.59 -3.83 1.25
N SER A 50 -17.80 -3.56 0.75
CA SER A 50 -18.26 -3.98 -0.59
C SER A 50 -17.46 -3.27 -1.68
N TYR A 51 -17.41 -1.94 -1.60
CA TYR A 51 -16.76 -1.06 -2.57
C TYR A 51 -15.42 -0.52 -2.07
N LEU A 52 -14.59 -1.42 -1.53
CA LEU A 52 -13.29 -1.10 -0.94
C LEU A 52 -12.14 -1.22 -1.95
N THR A 53 -11.34 -0.16 -2.09
CA THR A 53 -10.10 -0.17 -2.87
C THR A 53 -8.90 0.17 -1.98
N THR A 54 -7.75 -0.48 -2.21
CA THR A 54 -6.53 -0.25 -1.42
C THR A 54 -5.28 -0.05 -2.27
N ALA A 55 -4.41 0.86 -1.81
CA ALA A 55 -3.07 1.06 -2.37
C ALA A 55 -2.03 1.21 -1.25
N ARG A 56 -0.76 0.99 -1.60
CA ARG A 56 0.36 1.02 -0.64
C ARG A 56 1.64 1.52 -1.30
N ALA A 57 2.36 2.39 -0.60
CA ALA A 57 3.69 2.85 -0.97
C ALA A 57 4.69 2.47 0.13
N VAL A 58 5.90 2.05 -0.25
CA VAL A 58 6.91 1.53 0.68
C VAL A 58 8.26 2.20 0.51
N ASN A 59 9.04 2.23 1.60
CA ASN A 59 10.41 2.74 1.65
C ASN A 59 10.57 4.19 1.16
N LEU A 60 9.51 5.01 1.29
CA LEU A 60 9.52 6.40 0.88
C LEU A 60 10.52 7.22 1.72
N ASP A 61 11.37 7.99 1.06
CA ASP A 61 12.35 8.91 1.69
C ASP A 61 11.66 10.22 2.15
N VAL A 62 10.70 10.10 3.07
CA VAL A 62 9.93 11.20 3.62
C VAL A 62 9.90 11.12 5.14
N HIS A 63 9.98 12.27 5.81
CA HIS A 63 10.05 12.27 7.27
C HIS A 63 8.68 11.95 7.91
N HIS A 64 8.56 10.76 8.51
CA HIS A 64 7.33 10.15 9.07
C HIS A 64 6.39 11.07 9.84
N LYS A 65 6.89 12.10 10.53
CA LYS A 65 6.02 13.02 11.31
C LYS A 65 5.17 13.92 10.41
N HIS A 66 5.63 14.24 9.22
CA HIS A 66 4.82 14.98 8.24
C HIS A 66 3.71 14.09 7.70
N CYS A 67 4.08 12.88 7.25
CA CYS A 67 3.15 11.85 6.78
C CYS A 67 2.06 11.53 7.81
N TYR A 68 2.40 11.42 9.09
CA TYR A 68 1.42 11.19 10.15
C TYR A 68 0.37 12.30 10.27
N GLN A 69 0.77 13.58 10.18
CA GLN A 69 -0.21 14.68 10.29
C GLN A 69 -1.07 14.78 9.01
N ILE A 70 -0.49 14.54 7.83
CA ILE A 70 -1.24 14.46 6.57
C ILE A 70 -2.25 13.32 6.63
N ALA A 71 -1.82 12.10 6.97
CA ALA A 71 -2.68 10.93 7.08
C ALA A 71 -3.84 11.13 8.06
N LYS A 72 -3.59 11.81 9.19
CA LYS A 72 -4.63 12.18 10.15
C LYS A 72 -5.59 13.25 9.62
N PHE A 73 -5.12 14.17 8.78
CA PHE A 73 -5.91 15.30 8.26
C PHE A 73 -6.80 14.92 7.06
N LEU A 74 -6.35 13.99 6.22
CA LEU A 74 -7.07 13.58 5.01
C LEU A 74 -8.12 12.49 5.24
N ARG A 75 -8.05 11.77 6.36
CA ARG A 75 -9.03 10.72 6.69
C ARG A 75 -10.44 11.32 6.83
N GLY A 76 -11.42 10.69 6.20
CA GLY A 76 -12.80 11.18 6.13
C GLY A 76 -13.03 12.30 5.11
N LYS A 77 -12.11 12.50 4.15
CA LYS A 77 -12.33 13.34 2.97
C LYS A 77 -12.58 12.48 1.74
N THR A 78 -13.27 13.02 0.74
CA THR A 78 -13.26 12.46 -0.61
C THR A 78 -11.86 12.60 -1.23
N THR A 79 -11.54 11.77 -2.22
CA THR A 79 -10.22 11.79 -2.88
C THR A 79 -9.97 13.13 -3.58
N ILE A 80 -10.97 13.70 -4.27
CA ILE A 80 -10.85 15.01 -4.93
C ILE A 80 -10.53 16.14 -3.94
N GLN A 81 -11.27 16.23 -2.83
CA GLN A 81 -11.00 17.20 -1.76
C GLN A 81 -9.60 17.01 -1.14
N ALA A 82 -9.12 15.77 -1.04
CA ALA A 82 -7.80 15.46 -0.52
C ALA A 82 -6.69 15.92 -1.46
N ILE A 83 -6.81 15.66 -2.77
CA ILE A 83 -5.84 16.08 -3.80
C ILE A 83 -5.77 17.61 -3.85
N GLU A 84 -6.90 18.29 -4.02
CA GLU A 84 -6.94 19.76 -4.07
C GLU A 84 -6.27 20.40 -2.84
N TYR A 85 -6.53 19.85 -1.65
CA TYR A 85 -5.94 20.38 -0.43
C TYR A 85 -4.42 20.18 -0.42
N LEU A 86 -3.93 19.03 -0.87
CA LEU A 86 -2.50 18.76 -0.98
C LEU A 86 -1.81 19.67 -2.00
N GLU A 87 -2.46 20.01 -3.10
CA GLU A 87 -1.95 21.02 -4.06
C GLU A 87 -1.88 22.42 -3.44
N LYS A 88 -2.92 22.85 -2.73
CA LYS A 88 -2.93 24.10 -1.95
C LYS A 88 -1.83 24.09 -0.88
N VAL A 89 -1.48 22.93 -0.31
CA VAL A 89 -0.33 22.75 0.61
C VAL A 89 1.02 22.87 -0.11
N ILE A 90 1.14 22.34 -1.33
CA ILE A 90 2.33 22.45 -2.18
C ILE A 90 2.61 23.91 -2.56
N LYS A 91 1.55 24.66 -2.92
CA LYS A 91 1.57 26.11 -3.20
C LYS A 91 1.76 26.98 -1.94
N LYS A 92 1.72 26.38 -0.74
CA LYS A 92 1.80 27.01 0.59
C LYS A 92 0.60 27.91 0.96
N GLU A 93 -0.53 27.73 0.30
CA GLU A 93 -1.78 28.44 0.53
C GLU A 93 -2.51 27.86 1.75
N ALA A 94 -2.67 26.53 1.80
CA ALA A 94 -3.30 25.80 2.90
C ALA A 94 -2.25 25.06 3.75
N ALA A 95 -2.37 25.09 5.08
CA ALA A 95 -1.40 24.45 5.98
C ALA A 95 -1.97 23.15 6.58
N ILE A 96 -1.17 22.08 6.63
CA ILE A 96 -1.54 20.87 7.38
C ILE A 96 -1.44 21.18 8.89
N PRO A 97 -2.46 20.87 9.71
CA PRO A 97 -2.43 21.11 11.16
C PRO A 97 -1.61 20.06 11.92
N TYR A 98 -0.75 20.50 12.84
CA TYR A 98 0.20 19.65 13.58
C TYR A 98 -0.34 19.32 14.97
N THR A 99 -1.43 18.55 15.00
CA THR A 99 -2.21 18.27 16.23
C THR A 99 -1.45 17.42 17.24
N ARG A 100 -0.72 16.38 16.81
CA ARG A 100 -0.01 15.47 17.74
C ARG A 100 1.41 15.94 18.01
N ARG A 101 1.73 16.29 19.28
CA ARG A 101 3.13 16.47 19.73
C ARG A 101 3.84 15.12 19.82
N SER A 102 5.02 15.07 19.20
CA SER A 102 5.81 13.83 19.06
C SER A 102 6.91 13.65 20.12
N ARG A 103 7.02 14.57 21.07
CA ARG A 103 7.96 14.54 22.20
C ARG A 103 7.40 15.40 23.36
N LYS A 104 7.61 14.96 24.61
CA LYS A 104 7.34 15.75 25.83
C LYS A 104 8.49 16.77 26.00
N GLY A 105 8.19 18.04 26.26
CA GLY A 105 9.18 19.13 26.45
C GLY A 105 9.25 20.17 25.33
N LYS A 106 10.18 21.14 25.45
CA LYS A 106 10.51 22.15 24.42
C LYS A 106 11.30 21.52 23.27
N GLY A 107 11.05 21.95 22.02
CA GLY A 107 11.94 21.65 20.88
C GLY A 107 11.77 20.30 20.17
N GLY A 108 10.63 19.61 20.29
CA GLY A 108 10.31 18.49 19.40
C GLY A 108 9.92 18.98 18.00
N ASN A 109 10.05 18.14 16.96
CA ASN A 109 9.59 18.38 15.58
C ASN A 109 8.05 18.35 15.44
N THR A 110 7.42 19.16 16.29
CA THR A 110 6.04 19.66 16.31
C THR A 110 6.03 21.17 16.66
N MET A 111 7.20 21.84 16.69
CA MET A 111 7.34 23.31 16.71
C MET A 111 6.95 23.92 15.35
N ALA A 112 5.82 23.50 14.79
CA ALA A 112 5.21 24.20 13.66
C ALA A 112 4.67 25.52 14.21
N GLY A 113 5.07 26.65 13.61
CA GLY A 113 4.55 27.96 13.99
C GLY A 113 3.03 28.01 13.82
N HIS A 114 2.37 28.90 14.59
CA HIS A 114 0.95 29.17 14.40
C HIS A 114 0.69 29.69 12.97
N ARG A 115 -0.50 29.42 12.44
CA ARG A 115 -0.92 29.85 11.10
C ARG A 115 -2.04 30.87 11.20
N LYS A 116 -2.33 31.53 10.07
CA LYS A 116 -3.36 32.56 10.00
C LYS A 116 -4.76 31.94 10.23
N GLY A 117 -5.64 32.68 10.90
CA GLY A 117 -7.01 32.24 11.19
C GLY A 117 -7.11 31.39 12.46
N LYS A 118 -8.13 30.53 12.52
CA LYS A 118 -8.40 29.66 13.69
C LYS A 118 -7.41 28.47 13.83
N MET A 119 -6.39 28.39 12.98
CA MET A 119 -5.42 27.30 12.97
C MET A 119 -4.22 27.59 13.88
N GLY A 120 -3.99 26.72 14.87
CA GLY A 120 -2.79 26.73 15.69
C GLY A 120 -1.54 26.26 14.92
N PRO A 121 -0.71 25.35 15.49
CA PRO A 121 0.53 24.92 14.85
C PRO A 121 0.27 24.22 13.50
N GLY A 122 0.91 24.68 12.42
CA GLY A 122 0.73 24.10 11.07
C GLY A 122 1.95 24.26 10.15
N ALA A 123 2.08 23.41 9.13
CA ALA A 123 3.20 23.45 8.19
C ALA A 123 2.81 23.00 6.77
N TYR A 124 3.73 23.24 5.82
CA TYR A 124 3.57 22.97 4.39
C TYR A 124 4.55 21.87 3.93
N PRO A 125 4.27 20.58 4.18
CA PRO A 125 5.20 19.47 3.97
C PRO A 125 5.32 19.03 2.50
N TYR A 126 5.80 19.91 1.60
CA TYR A 126 5.93 19.72 0.15
C TYR A 126 6.27 18.28 -0.31
N LYS A 127 7.42 17.72 0.12
CA LYS A 127 7.86 16.38 -0.31
C LYS A 127 6.87 15.28 0.07
N ALA A 128 6.26 15.37 1.26
CA ALA A 128 5.27 14.40 1.69
C ALA A 128 3.94 14.58 0.94
N SER A 129 3.48 15.82 0.71
CA SER A 129 2.25 16.06 -0.06
C SER A 129 2.31 15.43 -1.46
N ASN A 130 3.44 15.56 -2.17
CA ASN A 130 3.63 14.92 -3.48
C ASN A 130 3.47 13.39 -3.45
N GLU A 131 4.04 12.71 -2.44
CA GLU A 131 3.89 11.24 -2.33
C GLU A 131 2.47 10.82 -1.92
N PHE A 132 1.73 11.66 -1.17
CA PHE A 132 0.32 11.39 -0.87
C PHE A 132 -0.58 11.57 -2.09
N ILE A 133 -0.36 12.59 -2.94
CA ILE A 133 -1.11 12.74 -4.21
C ILE A 133 -0.89 11.49 -5.09
N ARG A 134 0.37 11.06 -5.27
CA ARG A 134 0.69 9.83 -6.03
C ARG A 134 -0.01 8.59 -5.47
N LEU A 135 -0.06 8.44 -4.14
CA LEU A 135 -0.72 7.32 -3.48
C LEU A 135 -2.24 7.35 -3.68
N ILE A 136 -2.87 8.53 -3.61
CA ILE A 136 -4.32 8.69 -3.83
C ILE A 136 -4.65 8.39 -5.29
N ASN A 137 -3.91 8.97 -6.25
CA ASN A 137 -4.12 8.68 -7.67
C ASN A 137 -3.97 7.19 -7.98
N SER A 138 -2.94 6.52 -7.44
CA SER A 138 -2.79 5.07 -7.59
C SER A 138 -3.94 4.27 -6.95
N ALA A 139 -4.56 4.77 -5.88
CA ALA A 139 -5.74 4.14 -5.31
C ALA A 139 -7.00 4.38 -6.15
N MET A 140 -7.14 5.56 -6.76
CA MET A 140 -8.22 5.88 -7.70
C MET A 140 -8.11 5.04 -8.98
N ASP A 141 -6.91 4.86 -9.52
CA ASP A 141 -6.68 4.02 -10.71
C ASP A 141 -6.98 2.54 -10.41
N ASN A 142 -6.63 2.05 -9.21
CA ASN A 142 -7.06 0.72 -8.75
C ASN A 142 -8.59 0.60 -8.62
N ALA A 143 -9.30 1.69 -8.34
CA ALA A 143 -10.76 1.69 -8.21
C ALA A 143 -11.42 1.67 -9.59
N ARG A 144 -10.94 2.50 -10.53
CA ARG A 144 -11.33 2.50 -11.95
C ARG A 144 -11.15 1.13 -12.63
N GLN A 145 -10.17 0.34 -12.18
CA GLN A 145 -9.94 -1.02 -12.67
C GLN A 145 -10.79 -2.10 -11.98
N ARG A 146 -11.45 -1.77 -10.86
CA ARG A 146 -12.22 -2.72 -10.05
C ARG A 146 -13.73 -2.50 -10.15
N TYR A 147 -14.17 -1.27 -10.41
CA TYR A 147 -15.56 -0.85 -10.40
C TYR A 147 -15.83 0.07 -11.59
N ASP A 148 -16.67 -0.37 -12.53
CA ASP A 148 -16.98 0.40 -13.74
C ASP A 148 -18.00 1.52 -13.49
N THR A 149 -18.85 1.38 -12.48
CA THR A 149 -19.97 2.29 -12.15
C THR A 149 -19.66 3.32 -11.06
N ILE A 150 -18.50 3.21 -10.39
CA ILE A 150 -18.17 4.03 -9.22
C ILE A 150 -17.16 5.11 -9.58
N ASP A 151 -17.52 6.37 -9.32
CA ASP A 151 -16.58 7.47 -9.46
C ASP A 151 -15.50 7.42 -8.36
N PRO A 152 -14.21 7.23 -8.70
CA PRO A 152 -13.11 7.25 -7.73
C PRO A 152 -12.88 8.61 -7.08
N GLU A 153 -13.40 9.72 -7.65
CA GLU A 153 -13.24 11.10 -7.15
C GLU A 153 -14.13 11.40 -5.93
N GLU A 154 -15.25 10.71 -5.82
CA GLU A 154 -16.19 10.79 -4.68
C GLU A 154 -15.97 9.70 -3.62
N MET A 155 -15.06 8.74 -3.84
CA MET A 155 -14.70 7.75 -2.80
C MET A 155 -14.11 8.42 -1.55
N ILE A 156 -14.48 7.92 -0.37
CA ILE A 156 -14.04 8.45 0.92
C ILE A 156 -12.77 7.72 1.39
N ILE A 157 -11.80 8.49 1.89
CA ILE A 157 -10.58 7.97 2.52
C ILE A 157 -10.90 7.46 3.94
N THR A 158 -11.27 6.18 4.07
CA THR A 158 -11.69 5.58 5.35
C THR A 158 -10.51 5.25 6.26
N HIS A 159 -9.48 4.57 5.73
CA HIS A 159 -8.20 4.35 6.43
C HIS A 159 -7.03 4.94 5.66
N LEU A 160 -6.18 5.65 6.39
CA LEU A 160 -4.94 6.22 5.89
C LEU A 160 -3.94 6.25 7.05
N ALA A 161 -2.80 5.61 6.86
CA ALA A 161 -1.77 5.48 7.89
C ALA A 161 -0.36 5.59 7.34
N ALA A 162 0.56 6.01 8.21
CA ALA A 162 1.97 6.22 7.91
C ALA A 162 2.84 5.50 8.94
N HIS A 163 3.43 4.38 8.52
CA HIS A 163 4.26 3.51 9.33
C HIS A 163 5.75 3.83 9.13
N ARG A 164 6.58 3.56 10.15
CA ARG A 164 8.04 3.64 9.99
C ARG A 164 8.51 2.40 9.24
N GLY A 165 9.11 2.61 8.07
CA GLY A 165 9.77 1.58 7.29
C GLY A 165 11.22 1.38 7.71
N GLN A 166 12.06 0.97 6.76
CA GLN A 166 13.47 0.70 7.00
C GLN A 166 14.24 1.96 7.44
N ILE A 167 15.31 1.77 8.21
CA ILE A 167 16.17 2.86 8.65
C ILE A 167 17.33 2.96 7.66
N SER A 168 17.36 4.03 6.85
CA SER A 168 18.55 4.44 6.13
C SER A 168 19.59 4.90 7.15
N ARG A 169 20.68 4.13 7.28
CA ARG A 169 21.73 4.36 8.27
C ARG A 169 22.90 5.10 7.63
N GLY A 170 23.48 6.02 8.39
CA GLY A 170 24.71 6.71 8.02
C GLY A 170 25.39 7.27 9.25
N PHE A 171 26.61 7.77 9.10
CA PHE A 171 27.36 8.41 10.18
C PHE A 171 27.75 9.83 9.78
N ARG A 172 27.75 10.74 10.76
CA ARG A 172 28.28 12.10 10.62
C ARG A 172 29.53 12.22 11.51
N PRO A 173 30.69 12.66 10.96
CA PRO A 173 31.87 12.95 11.76
C PRO A 173 31.61 14.13 12.70
N ARG A 174 32.23 14.10 13.88
CA ARG A 174 32.10 15.07 14.97
C ARG A 174 33.49 15.39 15.54
N ALA A 175 33.59 16.51 16.25
CA ALA A 175 34.82 16.93 16.92
C ALA A 175 35.38 15.84 17.84
N ARG A 176 36.71 15.84 18.01
CA ARG A 176 37.49 14.86 18.80
C ARG A 176 37.35 13.41 18.29
N GLY A 177 37.41 13.21 16.98
CA GLY A 177 37.44 11.88 16.33
C GLY A 177 36.16 11.05 16.46
N ARG A 178 35.04 11.63 16.92
CA ARG A 178 33.80 10.91 17.17
C ARG A 178 32.95 10.79 15.91
N ALA A 179 32.20 9.70 15.78
CA ALA A 179 31.12 9.59 14.79
C ALA A 179 29.76 9.49 15.52
N SER A 180 28.73 10.15 14.98
CA SER A 180 27.35 10.03 15.49
C SER A 180 26.39 9.58 14.38
N PRO A 181 25.44 8.65 14.63
CA PRO A 181 24.49 8.21 13.63
C PRO A 181 23.68 9.35 13.01
N LYS A 182 23.50 9.31 11.69
CA LYS A 182 22.71 10.22 10.86
C LYS A 182 21.60 9.41 10.18
N ASN A 183 20.74 8.81 11.00
CA ASN A 183 19.72 7.88 10.53
C ASN A 183 18.48 8.61 9.99
N HIS A 184 17.94 8.16 8.86
CA HIS A 184 16.63 8.55 8.35
C HIS A 184 15.67 7.37 8.42
N TYR A 185 14.45 7.59 8.92
CA TYR A 185 13.39 6.59 8.88
C TYR A 185 12.63 6.78 7.57
N GLN A 186 12.71 5.80 6.68
CA GLN A 186 11.79 5.72 5.55
C GLN A 186 10.36 5.45 6.05
N VAL A 187 9.38 5.65 5.17
CA VAL A 187 7.95 5.54 5.50
C VAL A 187 7.26 4.57 4.57
N ASN A 188 6.38 3.77 5.15
CA ASN A 188 5.41 2.98 4.42
C ASN A 188 4.02 3.64 4.62
N LEU A 189 3.31 3.89 3.53
CA LEU A 189 1.96 4.45 3.54
C LEU A 189 0.97 3.39 3.05
N GLU A 190 -0.20 3.34 3.67
CA GLU A 190 -1.35 2.54 3.22
C GLU A 190 -2.57 3.44 3.15
N ILE A 191 -3.39 3.26 2.11
CA ILE A 191 -4.66 3.96 1.90
C ILE A 191 -5.76 2.96 1.56
N PHE A 192 -6.94 3.22 2.11
CA PHE A 192 -8.19 2.53 1.84
C PHE A 192 -9.18 3.60 1.39
N LEU A 193 -9.78 3.38 0.23
CA LEU A 193 -10.87 4.17 -0.33
C LEU A 193 -12.13 3.30 -0.28
N GLU A 194 -13.25 3.89 0.11
CA GLU A 194 -14.53 3.21 0.17
C GLU A 194 -15.62 4.09 -0.43
N HIS A 195 -16.50 3.49 -1.21
CA HIS A 195 -17.71 4.13 -1.70
C HIS A 195 -18.90 3.68 -0.87
N PHE A 196 -19.66 4.65 -0.34
CA PHE A 196 -20.90 4.44 0.40
C PHE A 196 -22.07 4.93 -0.47
N GLY A 197 -22.31 4.21 -1.57
CA GLY A 197 -23.55 4.35 -2.33
C GLY A 197 -24.68 3.70 -1.56
N GLU A 198 -25.89 4.24 -1.68
CA GLU A 198 -27.10 3.53 -1.32
C GLU A 198 -27.26 2.38 -2.33
N GLU A 199 -27.52 1.16 -1.85
CA GLU A 199 -28.00 0.09 -2.73
C GLU A 199 -29.40 0.53 -3.17
N GLU A 200 -29.55 0.98 -4.42
CA GLU A 200 -30.87 1.11 -5.03
C GLU A 200 -31.49 -0.28 -4.99
N GLU A 201 -32.50 -0.46 -4.14
CA GLU A 201 -33.34 -1.66 -4.17
C GLU A 201 -33.96 -1.70 -5.58
N GLU A 202 -33.55 -2.66 -6.41
CA GLU A 202 -34.23 -2.94 -7.67
C GLU A 202 -35.66 -3.37 -7.30
N ASP A 203 -36.62 -2.44 -7.44
CA ASP A 203 -38.05 -2.73 -7.39
C ASP A 203 -38.36 -3.76 -8.49
N ASP A 204 -38.40 -5.05 -8.13
CA ASP A 204 -38.83 -6.16 -8.99
C ASP A 204 -40.30 -5.92 -9.43
N PHE A 205 -40.48 -5.46 -10.67
CA PHE A 205 -41.77 -5.15 -11.32
C PHE A 205 -42.33 -6.32 -12.18
#